data_AF-A0A3M1XLK3-F1
#
_entry.id   AF-A0A3M1XLK3-F1
#
_cell.length_a   1.000
_cell.length_b   1.000
_cell.length_c   1.000
_cell.angle_alpha   90.00
_cell.angle_beta   90.00
_cell.angle_gamma   90.00
#
_symmetry.space_group_name_H-M   'P 1'
#
loop_
_entity.id
_entity.type
_entity.pdbx_description
1 polymer ?
#
loop_
_entity_poly.entity_id
_entity_poly.type
_entity_poly.pdbx_seq_one_letter_code
_entity_poly.pdbx_strand_id
1 'polypeptide(L)' 'RSGRQDVTLNAFIISATPFNDLRLWYGEGSLDQKKFAEKHILFQERNADYDYIRLIFKE' A
#
# COMPACT_ATOMS: atom_id res chain seq x y z
N ARG A 1 15.49 13.95 6.99
CA ARG A 1 15.17 13.77 5.54
C ARG A 1 16.22 14.50 4.73
N SER A 2 16.73 13.93 3.64
CA SER A 2 17.81 14.52 2.83
C SER A 2 17.39 15.70 1.93
N GLY A 3 16.09 16.03 1.85
CA GLY A 3 15.59 17.14 1.03
C GLY A 3 15.64 16.91 -0.49
N ARG A 4 16.20 15.77 -0.93
CA ARG A 4 16.24 15.34 -2.32
C ARG A 4 14.84 15.04 -2.85
N GLN A 5 14.50 15.68 -3.96
CA GLN A 5 13.24 15.49 -4.69
C GLN A 5 13.46 14.72 -6.01
N ASP A 6 14.71 14.44 -6.36
CA ASP A 6 15.17 13.69 -7.53
C ASP A 6 15.22 12.17 -7.28
N VAL A 7 14.78 11.71 -6.12
CA VAL A 7 14.79 10.30 -5.72
C VAL A 7 13.38 9.85 -5.40
N THR A 8 12.92 8.83 -6.11
CA THR A 8 11.63 8.19 -5.87
C THR A 8 11.85 6.81 -5.24
N LEU A 9 11.07 6.48 -4.22
CA LEU A 9 11.09 5.13 -3.65
C LEU A 9 10.42 4.17 -4.64
N ASN A 10 11.16 3.18 -5.14
CA ASN A 10 10.59 2.10 -5.97
C ASN A 10 10.64 0.77 -5.24
N ALA A 11 10.08 0.75 -4.03
CA ALA A 11 9.96 -0.44 -3.21
C ALA A 11 8.61 -0.40 -2.49
N PHE A 12 8.09 -1.56 -2.15
CA PHE A 12 6.86 -1.71 -1.38
C PHE A 12 7.12 -2.63 -0.18
N ILE A 13 6.47 -2.32 0.93
CA ILE A 13 6.31 -3.23 2.06
C ILE A 13 5.03 -4.03 1.80
N ILE A 14 5.15 -5.34 1.83
CA ILE A 14 3.98 -6.22 1.73
C ILE A 14 3.57 -6.60 3.15
N SER A 15 2.39 -6.15 3.58
CA SER A 15 1.85 -6.49 4.88
C SER A 15 1.54 -8.00 4.96
N ALA A 16 2.02 -8.63 6.02
CA ALA A 16 1.61 -9.99 6.38
C ALA A 16 0.20 -10.02 7.02
N THR A 17 -0.22 -8.89 7.60
CA THR A 17 -1.56 -8.71 8.17
C THR A 17 -2.55 -8.28 7.08
N PRO A 18 -3.73 -8.91 6.96
CA PRO A 18 -4.75 -8.51 6.00
C PRO A 18 -5.20 -7.06 6.15
N PHE A 19 -5.68 -6.44 5.06
CA PHE A 19 -6.09 -5.03 5.09
C PHE A 19 -7.21 -4.78 6.12
N ASN A 20 -8.21 -5.66 6.15
CA ASN A 20 -9.37 -5.52 7.03
C ASN A 20 -9.00 -5.58 8.52
N ASP A 21 -7.93 -6.29 8.88
CA ASP A 21 -7.45 -6.36 10.25
C ASP A 21 -6.57 -5.16 10.57
N LEU A 22 -5.67 -4.77 9.64
CA LEU A 22 -4.74 -3.66 9.86
C LEU A 22 -5.45 -2.31 9.93
N ARG A 23 -6.48 -2.08 9.10
CA ARG A 23 -7.20 -0.80 9.05
C ARG A 23 -7.84 -0.42 10.39
N LEU A 24 -8.22 -1.40 11.21
CA LEU A 24 -8.87 -1.17 12.51
C LEU A 24 -7.94 -0.45 13.50
N TRP A 25 -6.62 -0.60 13.32
CA TRP A 25 -5.61 0.01 14.18
C TRP A 25 -5.21 1.43 13.75
N TYR A 26 -5.37 1.74 12.45
CA TYR A 26 -4.82 2.96 11.85
C TYR A 26 -5.86 4.02 11.49
N GLY A 27 -7.14 3.78 11.76
CA GLY A 27 -8.16 4.83 11.70
C GLY A 27 -9.57 4.26 11.78
N GLU A 28 -10.51 5.07 12.26
CA GLU A 28 -11.95 4.81 12.28
C GLU A 28 -12.53 4.62 10.86
N GLY A 29 -12.07 3.61 10.13
CA GLY A 29 -12.53 3.24 8.80
C GLY A 29 -12.08 4.13 7.63
N SER A 30 -11.34 5.23 7.85
CA SER A 30 -11.06 6.23 6.79
C SER A 30 -9.91 5.91 5.84
N LEU A 31 -9.06 4.93 6.16
CA LEU A 31 -7.96 4.48 5.30
C LEU A 31 -8.42 3.31 4.42
N ASP A 32 -8.28 3.47 3.10
CA ASP A 32 -8.49 2.43 2.11
C ASP A 32 -7.14 1.89 1.59
N GLN A 33 -7.18 0.81 0.82
CA GLN A 33 -5.98 0.18 0.26
C GLN A 33 -5.16 1.13 -0.62
N LYS A 34 -5.81 2.13 -1.25
CA LYS A 34 -5.13 3.16 -2.07
C LYS A 34 -4.27 4.08 -1.21
N LYS A 35 -4.78 4.55 -0.08
CA LYS A 35 -4.00 5.37 0.87
C LYS A 35 -2.79 4.62 1.45
N PHE A 36 -2.90 3.31 1.65
CA PHE A 36 -1.74 2.49 2.02
C PHE A 36 -0.72 2.39 0.88
N ALA A 37 -1.18 2.23 -0.36
CA ALA A 37 -0.30 2.18 -1.53
C ALA A 37 0.49 3.49 -1.72
N GLU A 38 -0.11 4.66 -1.45
CA GLU A 38 0.58 5.96 -1.42
C GLU A 38 1.72 6.02 -0.38
N LYS A 39 1.62 5.21 0.69
CA LYS A 39 2.65 5.04 1.71
C LYS A 39 3.59 3.87 1.42
N HIS A 40 3.52 3.31 0.20
CA HIS A 40 4.30 2.15 -0.22
C HIS A 40 4.01 0.87 0.59
N ILE A 41 2.79 0.71 1.10
CA ILE A 41 2.34 -0.49 1.79
C ILE A 41 1.26 -1.17 0.95
N LEU A 42 1.46 -2.44 0.64
CA LEU A 42 0.51 -3.27 -0.10
C LEU A 42 0.07 -4.48 0.73
N PHE A 43 -0.99 -5.14 0.31
CA PHE A 43 -1.55 -6.33 0.94
C PHE A 43 -1.57 -7.49 -0.06
N GLN A 44 -1.36 -8.72 0.39
CA GLN A 44 -1.37 -9.91 -0.48
C GLN A 44 -2.80 -10.32 -0.89
N GLU A 45 -3.52 -9.40 -1.51
CA GLU A 45 -4.92 -9.56 -1.91
C GLU A 45 -5.05 -9.32 -3.41
N ARG A 46 -5.92 -10.12 -4.07
CA ARG A 46 -6.19 -10.01 -5.49
C ARG A 46 -7.69 -10.15 -5.73
N ASN A 47 -8.30 -9.14 -6.31
CA ASN A 47 -9.70 -9.09 -6.68
C ASN A 47 -9.88 -8.15 -7.90
N ALA A 48 -11.13 -7.91 -8.32
CA ALA A 48 -11.41 -7.09 -9.50
C ALA A 48 -10.96 -5.63 -9.36
N ASP A 49 -10.99 -5.09 -8.14
CA ASP A 49 -10.73 -3.68 -7.84
C ASP A 49 -9.31 -3.43 -7.28
N TYR A 50 -8.61 -4.49 -6.85
CA TYR A 50 -7.28 -4.43 -6.25
C TYR A 50 -6.44 -5.66 -6.61
N ASP A 51 -5.25 -5.44 -7.19
CA ASP A 51 -4.23 -6.47 -7.38
C ASP A 51 -2.86 -5.88 -7.07
N TYR A 52 -2.26 -6.32 -5.97
CA TYR A 52 -0.96 -5.80 -5.53
C TYR A 52 0.18 -6.11 -6.52
N ILE A 53 0.07 -7.19 -7.29
CA ILE A 53 1.07 -7.56 -8.30
C ILE A 53 1.07 -6.52 -9.42
N ARG A 54 -0.12 -6.12 -9.89
CA ARG A 54 -0.28 -5.05 -10.87
C ARG A 54 0.31 -3.73 -10.38
N LEU A 55 0.16 -3.42 -9.10
CA LEU A 55 0.76 -2.21 -8.50
C LEU A 55 2.29 -2.27 -8.45
N ILE A 56 2.88 -3.45 -8.21
CA ILE A 56 4.34 -3.64 -8.21
C ILE A 56 4.91 -3.51 -9.62
N PHE A 57 4.29 -4.16 -10.61
CA PHE A 57 4.79 -4.19 -11.99
C PHE A 57 4.30 -3.02 -12.86
N LYS A 58 3.34 -2.22 -12.36
CA LYS A 58 2.66 -1.14 -13.07
C LYS A 58 1.94 -1.61 -14.34
N GLU A 59 1.27 -2.76 -14.26
CA GLU A 59 0.52 -3.41 -15.34
C GLU A 59 -1.00 -3.34 -15.16
#